data_AF-A0AAW2SQI2-F1
#
_entry.id   AF-A0AAW2SQI2-F1
#
_cell.length_a   1.000
_cell.length_b   1.000
_cell.length_c   1.000
_cell.angle_alpha   90.00
_cell.angle_beta   90.00
_cell.angle_gamma   90.00
#
_symmetry.space_group_name_H-M   'P 1'
#
loop_
_entity.id
_entity.type
_entity.pdbx_description
1 polymer ?
#
loop_
_entity_poly.entity_id
_entity_poly.type
_entity_poly.pdbx_seq_one_letter_code
_entity_poly.pdbx_strand_id
1 'polypeptide(L)'
;MLPDMNSTASGGDEPKRAGDDGMNNKSSHEDLDNNSINNQELKRKRYHRHTPQQIQEMESFFKQYPLPNNNQRKELSDKLGLEPLQVKFWFQNKRTQLKTWHEHHKNSHFRIENEELRAENMSCREALSNACCRACGRPIAIAGMFSNEHCLRVENARLREQIEDLAAIVAKFVGKPLTNDAAIPSSTASPTVDIEASQKLKGKQKIEE
;
A
#
# COMPACT_ATOMS: atom_id res chain seq x y z
N MET A 1 -10.20 25.37 14.65
CA MET A 1 -9.70 25.06 16.02
C MET A 1 -8.52 24.12 15.86
N LEU A 2 -7.32 24.55 16.26
CA LEU A 2 -6.13 23.69 16.27
C LEU A 2 -6.16 22.87 17.57
N PRO A 3 -5.94 21.55 17.54
CA PRO A 3 -5.93 20.75 18.76
C PRO A 3 -4.68 21.04 19.59
N ASP A 4 -4.85 21.12 20.90
CA ASP A 4 -3.80 21.33 21.89
C ASP A 4 -2.80 20.17 21.89
N MET A 5 -1.52 20.50 21.73
CA MET A 5 -0.41 19.54 21.64
C MET A 5 0.30 19.53 22.99
N ASN A 6 -0.27 18.85 24.01
CA ASN A 6 0.47 18.59 25.23
C ASN A 6 0.30 17.14 25.73
N SER A 7 1.46 16.50 25.91
CA SER A 7 1.74 15.30 26.72
C SER A 7 1.06 13.98 26.34
N THR A 8 1.87 13.01 25.86
CA THR A 8 2.23 11.79 26.62
C THR A 8 3.31 11.03 25.86
N ALA A 9 4.38 10.68 26.58
CA ALA A 9 5.50 9.87 26.11
C ALA A 9 5.24 8.37 26.40
N SER A 10 5.56 7.50 25.44
CA SER A 10 6.02 6.10 25.59
C SER A 10 6.10 5.54 24.16
N GLY A 11 7.26 5.22 23.57
CA GLY A 11 8.14 4.11 23.93
C GLY A 11 8.00 3.02 22.85
N GLY A 12 9.04 2.75 22.06
CA GLY A 12 9.07 1.59 21.14
C GLY A 12 9.84 1.78 19.83
N ASP A 13 11.08 1.29 19.82
CA ASP A 13 11.80 0.60 18.72
C ASP A 13 12.04 1.27 17.36
N GLU A 14 13.28 1.75 17.18
CA GLU A 14 13.89 2.15 15.91
C GLU A 14 14.99 1.13 15.52
N PRO A 15 14.96 0.50 14.33
CA PRO A 15 16.00 -0.44 13.93
C PRO A 15 17.17 0.27 13.23
N LYS A 16 18.37 0.00 13.73
CA LYS A 16 19.65 0.44 13.16
C LYS A 16 19.89 -0.22 11.80
N ARG A 17 20.16 0.57 10.76
CA ARG A 17 20.71 0.07 9.48
C ARG A 17 22.22 0.33 9.42
N ALA A 18 22.97 -0.75 9.27
CA ALA A 18 24.39 -0.76 8.95
C ALA A 18 24.61 -0.36 7.47
N GLY A 19 25.65 0.44 7.24
CA GLY A 19 26.17 0.77 5.91
C GLY A 19 27.69 0.78 6.00
N ASP A 20 28.30 -0.06 5.18
CA ASP A 20 29.71 -0.41 5.13
C ASP A 20 30.33 0.01 3.80
N ASP A 21 31.64 0.23 3.85
CA ASP A 21 32.65 0.36 2.78
C ASP A 21 32.69 1.54 1.80
N GLY A 22 33.90 2.09 1.63
CA GLY A 22 34.31 2.86 0.44
C GLY A 22 35.40 3.92 0.63
N MET A 23 36.66 3.51 0.54
CA MET A 23 37.92 4.25 0.79
C MET A 23 38.23 5.51 -0.07
N ASN A 24 39.13 6.33 0.49
CA ASN A 24 40.38 6.88 -0.09
C ASN A 24 40.45 8.42 -0.25
N ASN A 25 41.34 9.10 0.49
CA ASN A 25 42.68 9.45 -0.02
C ASN A 25 43.55 10.14 1.05
N LYS A 26 44.85 9.85 0.97
CA LYS A 26 45.96 10.17 1.87
C LYS A 26 46.50 11.58 1.58
N SER A 27 46.82 12.35 2.62
CA SER A 27 47.79 13.45 2.51
C SER A 27 48.68 13.44 3.75
N SER A 28 49.96 13.19 3.51
CA SER A 28 51.04 13.20 4.50
C SER A 28 51.51 14.64 4.72
N HIS A 29 51.70 15.03 5.98
CA HIS A 29 52.81 15.89 6.38
C HIS A 29 53.24 15.48 7.79
N GLU A 30 54.52 15.20 7.94
CA GLU A 30 55.19 14.78 9.17
C GLU A 30 55.46 16.00 10.06
N ASP A 31 55.37 15.84 11.37
CA ASP A 31 56.40 16.22 12.36
C ASP A 31 56.00 15.76 13.78
N LEU A 32 57.01 15.41 14.57
CA LEU A 32 56.96 14.54 15.74
C LEU A 32 56.67 15.27 17.07
N ASP A 33 56.01 14.52 17.95
CA ASP A 33 56.24 14.38 19.40
C ASP A 33 55.25 15.02 20.42
N ASN A 34 54.89 14.13 21.36
CA ASN A 34 54.43 14.34 22.73
C ASN A 34 52.99 14.83 23.01
N ASN A 35 52.07 13.88 23.22
CA ASN A 35 51.52 13.54 24.55
C ASN A 35 50.18 12.77 24.44
N SER A 36 50.18 11.60 25.07
CA SER A 36 49.10 10.63 25.30
C SER A 36 47.64 11.15 25.29
N ILE A 37 46.94 10.84 24.20
CA ILE A 37 45.62 10.19 24.10
C ILE A 37 44.78 10.16 25.39
N ASN A 38 43.81 11.08 25.49
CA ASN A 38 42.35 10.80 25.69
C ASN A 38 41.53 12.02 26.16
N ASN A 39 41.83 13.21 25.63
CA ASN A 39 40.96 14.38 25.73
C ASN A 39 40.01 14.51 24.52
N GLN A 40 39.47 13.38 24.01
CA GLN A 40 38.48 13.39 22.91
C GLN A 40 37.03 13.55 23.40
N GLU A 41 36.84 13.97 24.66
CA GLU A 41 35.55 14.49 25.16
C GLU A 41 35.44 16.01 24.98
N LEU A 42 36.21 16.59 24.05
CA LEU A 42 36.16 18.01 23.73
C LEU A 42 34.89 18.35 22.94
N LYS A 43 33.86 18.74 23.70
CA LYS A 43 32.96 19.86 23.39
C LYS A 43 32.10 19.68 22.14
N ARG A 44 31.12 18.76 22.19
CA ARG A 44 29.87 19.02 21.45
C ARG A 44 29.33 20.36 21.95
N LYS A 45 29.35 21.41 21.11
CA LYS A 45 28.79 22.73 21.43
C LYS A 45 27.42 22.49 22.06
N ARG A 46 27.30 22.77 23.36
CA ARG A 46 26.05 22.62 24.09
C ARG A 46 25.08 23.64 23.48
N TYR A 47 24.21 23.18 22.59
CA TYR A 47 23.20 24.02 21.94
C TYR A 47 22.38 24.70 23.04
N HIS A 48 22.26 26.03 22.95
CA HIS A 48 21.45 26.76 23.90
C HIS A 48 19.98 26.52 23.58
N ARG A 49 19.23 25.99 24.54
CA ARG A 49 17.80 25.75 24.40
C ARG A 49 17.06 27.06 24.70
N HIS A 50 16.10 27.42 23.86
CA HIS A 50 15.23 28.56 24.11
C HIS A 50 14.40 28.33 25.39
N THR A 51 14.13 29.41 26.12
CA THR A 51 13.28 29.35 27.32
C THR A 51 11.82 29.07 26.93
N PRO A 52 10.99 28.53 27.84
CA PRO A 52 9.57 28.32 27.56
C PRO A 52 8.84 29.60 27.14
N GLN A 53 9.17 30.74 27.76
CA GLN A 53 8.62 32.05 27.39
C GLN A 53 9.00 32.46 25.96
N GLN A 54 10.27 32.27 25.57
CA GLN A 54 10.71 32.54 24.19
C GLN A 54 9.96 31.65 23.19
N ILE A 55 9.79 30.36 23.50
CA ILE A 55 9.04 29.44 22.65
C ILE A 55 7.58 29.88 22.52
N GLN A 56 6.92 30.20 23.63
CA GLN A 56 5.51 30.62 23.63
C GLN A 56 5.28 31.89 22.81
N GLU A 57 6.15 32.88 22.91
CA GLU A 57 6.08 34.10 22.10
C GLU A 57 6.31 33.81 20.61
N MET A 58 7.30 32.99 20.28
CA MET A 58 7.52 32.57 18.89
C MET A 58 6.32 31.79 18.34
N GLU A 59 5.69 30.93 19.14
CA GLU A 59 4.49 30.19 18.76
C GLU A 59 3.27 31.08 18.59
N SER A 60 3.09 32.08 19.46
CA SER A 60 2.00 33.06 19.33
C SER A 60 2.15 33.88 18.04
N PHE A 61 3.39 34.28 17.72
CA PHE A 61 3.70 35.00 16.50
C PHE A 61 3.51 34.13 15.26
N PHE A 62 3.92 32.85 15.32
CA PHE A 62 3.78 31.89 14.22
C PHE A 62 2.33 31.69 13.77
N LYS A 63 1.37 31.73 14.69
CA LYS A 63 -0.07 31.62 14.37
C LYS A 63 -0.54 32.73 13.43
N GLN A 64 0.09 33.91 13.49
CA GLN A 64 -0.25 35.08 12.67
C GLN A 64 0.66 35.19 11.44
N TYR A 65 1.96 34.91 11.61
CA TYR A 65 2.96 35.05 10.56
C TYR A 65 3.85 33.79 10.45
N PRO A 66 3.39 32.73 9.76
CA PRO A 66 4.17 31.50 9.58
C PRO A 66 5.46 31.67 8.77
N LEU A 67 5.51 32.74 7.95
CA LEU A 67 6.61 33.09 7.06
C LEU A 67 7.06 34.54 7.37
N PRO A 68 7.74 34.77 8.51
CA PRO A 68 8.12 36.12 8.89
C PRO A 68 9.20 36.69 7.96
N ASN A 69 9.01 37.95 7.57
CA ASN A 69 10.00 38.71 6.80
C ASN A 69 11.20 39.16 7.67
N ASN A 70 12.20 39.81 7.06
CA ASN A 70 13.39 40.26 7.78
C ASN A 70 13.09 41.24 8.93
N ASN A 71 12.18 42.19 8.72
CA ASN A 71 11.85 43.21 9.71
C ASN A 71 11.11 42.58 10.90
N GLN A 72 10.14 41.71 10.64
CA GLN A 72 9.41 40.95 11.65
C GLN A 72 10.34 40.06 12.48
N ARG A 73 11.32 39.39 11.82
CA ARG A 73 12.32 38.60 12.53
C ARG A 73 13.18 39.45 13.45
N LYS A 74 13.59 40.64 13.00
CA LYS A 74 14.40 41.57 13.79
C LYS A 74 13.62 42.09 14.99
N GLU A 75 12.38 42.51 14.81
CA GLU A 75 11.52 42.97 15.90
C GLU A 75 11.31 41.87 16.95
N LEU A 76 11.00 40.64 16.50
CA LEU A 76 10.84 39.50 17.39
C LEU A 76 12.15 39.11 18.09
N SER A 77 13.29 39.22 17.41
CA SER A 77 14.59 38.94 18.01
C SER A 77 14.95 39.95 19.10
N ASP A 78 14.70 41.24 18.84
CA ASP A 78 14.93 42.31 19.80
C ASP A 78 14.04 42.14 21.05
N LYS A 79 12.76 41.79 20.86
CA LYS A 79 11.82 41.49 21.95
C LYS A 79 12.25 40.30 22.82
N LEU A 80 12.83 39.27 22.21
CA LEU A 80 13.16 38.00 22.89
C LEU A 80 14.61 37.91 23.38
N GLY A 81 15.45 38.91 23.07
CA GLY A 81 16.89 38.88 23.33
C GLY A 81 17.60 37.75 22.59
N LEU A 82 17.17 37.45 21.36
CA LEU A 82 17.73 36.40 20.51
C LEU A 82 18.45 37.00 19.30
N GLU A 83 19.30 36.22 18.65
CA GLU A 83 19.84 36.61 17.34
C GLU A 83 18.75 36.45 16.26
N PRO A 84 18.60 37.38 15.29
CA PRO A 84 17.67 37.23 14.17
C PRO A 84 17.77 35.89 13.42
N LEU A 85 18.97 35.30 13.37
CA LEU A 85 19.20 34.00 12.74
C LEU A 85 18.60 32.84 13.55
N GLN A 86 18.62 32.90 14.88
CA GLN A 86 17.95 31.91 15.74
C GLN A 86 16.45 31.91 15.49
N VAL A 87 15.84 33.10 15.37
CA VAL A 87 14.43 33.25 15.00
C VAL A 87 14.18 32.65 13.62
N LYS A 88 15.02 32.96 12.62
CA LYS A 88 14.90 32.35 11.27
C LYS A 88 14.90 30.82 11.32
N PHE A 89 15.86 30.21 12.04
CA PHE A 89 15.95 28.76 12.14
C PHE A 89 14.82 28.15 12.94
N TRP A 90 14.34 28.82 13.99
CA TRP A 90 13.19 28.36 14.74
C TRP A 90 11.95 28.27 13.86
N PHE A 91 11.65 29.31 13.05
CA PHE A 91 10.50 29.30 12.14
C PHE A 91 10.66 28.27 11.01
N GLN A 92 11.88 28.05 10.51
CA GLN A 92 12.14 26.98 9.56
C GLN A 92 11.87 25.60 10.18
N ASN A 93 12.40 25.35 11.37
CA ASN A 93 12.22 24.09 12.08
C ASN A 93 10.75 23.86 12.45
N LYS A 94 10.04 24.89 12.92
CA LYS A 94 8.61 24.79 13.27
C LYS A 94 7.77 24.38 12.06
N ARG A 95 8.04 24.94 10.87
CA ARG A 95 7.37 24.53 9.62
C ARG A 95 7.68 23.10 9.23
N THR A 96 8.95 22.69 9.30
CA THR A 96 9.34 21.30 9.01
C THR A 96 8.67 20.33 9.98
N GLN A 97 8.69 20.61 11.29
CA GLN A 97 8.00 19.80 12.30
C GLN A 97 6.50 19.69 12.02
N LEU A 98 5.85 20.80 11.68
CA LEU A 98 4.43 20.80 11.35
C LEU A 98 4.15 19.94 10.11
N LYS A 99 4.96 20.06 9.06
CA LYS A 99 4.83 19.26 7.84
C LYS A 99 5.01 17.77 8.15
N THR A 100 6.07 17.40 8.86
CA THR A 100 6.34 16.01 9.24
C THR A 100 5.22 15.42 10.11
N TRP A 101 4.71 16.19 11.07
CA TRP A 101 3.59 15.76 11.91
C TRP A 101 2.33 15.50 11.07
N HIS A 102 1.99 16.39 10.13
CA HIS A 102 0.85 16.20 9.24
C HIS A 102 1.03 14.98 8.32
N GLU A 103 2.23 14.79 7.75
CA GLU A 103 2.53 13.64 6.90
C GLU A 103 2.43 12.33 7.67
N HIS A 104 3.00 12.27 8.88
CA HIS A 104 2.87 11.12 9.76
C HIS A 104 1.41 10.83 10.12
N HIS A 105 0.65 11.85 10.50
CA HIS A 105 -0.78 11.69 10.83
C HIS A 105 -1.59 11.18 9.64
N LYS A 106 -1.39 11.75 8.44
CA LYS A 106 -2.04 11.27 7.21
C LYS A 106 -1.63 9.84 6.88
N ASN A 107 -0.34 9.52 6.96
CA ASN A 107 0.14 8.18 6.69
C ASN A 107 -0.45 7.16 7.68
N SER A 108 -0.51 7.50 8.97
CA SER A 108 -1.15 6.69 10.00
C SER A 108 -2.62 6.45 9.68
N HIS A 109 -3.37 7.48 9.30
CA HIS A 109 -4.77 7.36 8.89
C HIS A 109 -4.92 6.40 7.71
N PHE A 110 -4.16 6.60 6.62
CA PHE A 110 -4.23 5.72 5.46
C PHE A 110 -3.81 4.28 5.75
N ARG A 111 -2.89 4.06 6.71
CA ARG A 111 -2.51 2.71 7.12
C ARG A 111 -3.65 1.98 7.82
N ILE A 112 -4.37 2.66 8.71
CA ILE A 112 -5.54 2.11 9.41
C ILE A 112 -6.64 1.78 8.41
N GLU A 113 -7.00 2.74 7.55
CA GLU A 113 -8.03 2.55 6.51
C GLU A 113 -7.66 1.41 5.54
N ASN A 114 -6.38 1.28 5.18
CA ASN A 114 -5.93 0.19 4.32
C ASN A 114 -6.03 -1.18 4.99
N GLU A 115 -5.77 -1.25 6.29
CA GLU A 115 -5.92 -2.48 7.07
C GLU A 115 -7.40 -2.88 7.19
N GLU A 116 -8.28 -1.92 7.44
CA GLU A 116 -9.74 -2.12 7.44
C GLU A 116 -10.23 -2.63 6.09
N LEU A 117 -9.87 -1.95 4.99
CA LEU A 117 -10.25 -2.36 3.64
C LEU A 117 -9.71 -3.75 3.29
N ARG A 118 -8.51 -4.12 3.75
CA ARG A 118 -7.96 -5.46 3.57
C ARG A 118 -8.74 -6.51 4.35
N ALA A 119 -9.14 -6.21 5.58
CA ALA A 119 -9.96 -7.09 6.40
C ALA A 119 -11.35 -7.29 5.78
N GLU A 120 -12.00 -6.21 5.33
CA GLU A 120 -13.27 -6.27 4.61
C GLU A 120 -13.15 -7.04 3.30
N ASN A 121 -12.09 -6.80 2.52
CA ASN A 121 -11.86 -7.52 1.27
C ASN A 121 -11.64 -9.02 1.52
N MET A 122 -10.90 -9.38 2.58
CA MET A 122 -10.70 -10.76 3.00
C MET A 122 -12.04 -11.41 3.38
N SER A 123 -12.85 -10.74 4.20
CA SER A 123 -14.18 -11.20 4.61
C SER A 123 -15.12 -11.38 3.42
N CYS A 124 -15.15 -10.42 2.49
CA CYS A 124 -15.95 -10.51 1.27
C CYS A 124 -15.49 -11.68 0.40
N ARG A 125 -14.17 -11.85 0.22
CA ARG A 125 -13.62 -12.95 -0.57
C ARG A 125 -13.93 -14.30 0.05
N GLU A 126 -13.87 -14.42 1.37
CA GLU A 126 -14.25 -15.63 2.11
C GLU A 126 -15.75 -15.92 1.97
N ALA A 127 -16.61 -14.92 2.18
CA ALA A 127 -18.05 -15.05 2.00
C ALA A 127 -18.40 -15.51 0.58
N LEU A 128 -17.72 -14.97 -0.43
CA LEU A 128 -17.90 -15.39 -1.83
C LEU A 128 -17.37 -16.80 -2.07
N SER A 129 -16.24 -17.19 -1.47
CA SER A 129 -15.69 -18.55 -1.56
C SER A 129 -16.64 -19.59 -0.95
N ASN A 130 -17.30 -19.24 0.16
CA ASN A 130 -18.22 -20.12 0.88
C ASN A 130 -19.66 -20.05 0.35
N ALA A 131 -19.97 -19.11 -0.54
CA ALA A 131 -21.29 -18.98 -1.12
C ALA A 131 -21.61 -20.24 -1.96
N CYS A 132 -22.79 -20.82 -1.77
CA CYS A 132 -23.23 -22.00 -2.51
C CYS A 132 -24.61 -21.79 -3.16
N CYS A 133 -24.84 -22.46 -4.30
CA CYS A 133 -26.13 -22.46 -4.98
C CYS A 133 -27.19 -23.15 -4.12
N ARG A 134 -28.28 -22.45 -3.79
CA ARG A 134 -29.37 -22.99 -2.95
C ARG A 134 -30.10 -24.19 -3.59
N ALA A 135 -30.06 -24.34 -4.91
CA ALA A 135 -30.74 -25.42 -5.61
C ALA A 135 -29.93 -26.73 -5.68
N CYS A 136 -28.60 -26.68 -5.61
CA CYS A 136 -27.75 -27.87 -5.75
C CYS A 136 -26.61 -28.00 -4.73
N GLY A 137 -26.50 -27.07 -3.79
CA GLY A 137 -25.49 -27.09 -2.69
C GLY A 137 -24.05 -26.84 -3.12
N ARG A 138 -23.77 -26.61 -4.40
CA ARG A 138 -22.40 -26.43 -4.92
C ARG A 138 -21.85 -25.02 -4.71
N PRO A 139 -20.54 -24.84 -4.44
CA PRO A 139 -19.91 -23.53 -4.32
C PRO A 139 -20.07 -22.66 -5.58
N ILE A 140 -20.32 -21.37 -5.39
CA ILE A 140 -20.42 -20.34 -6.43
C ILE A 140 -19.00 -19.85 -6.71
N ALA A 141 -18.31 -20.49 -7.65
CA ALA A 141 -16.97 -20.05 -8.05
C ALA A 141 -17.05 -18.71 -8.82
N ILE A 142 -16.75 -17.59 -8.16
CA ILE A 142 -16.59 -16.27 -8.78
C ILE A 142 -15.17 -16.14 -9.34
N ALA A 143 -14.84 -17.05 -10.25
CA ALA A 143 -13.66 -17.02 -11.11
C ALA A 143 -13.91 -17.93 -12.33
N GLY A 144 -15.07 -17.71 -12.97
CA GLY A 144 -15.28 -17.92 -14.40
C GLY A 144 -15.28 -19.33 -15.01
N MET A 145 -14.79 -20.40 -14.39
CA MET A 145 -14.42 -21.57 -15.23
C MET A 145 -15.06 -22.93 -14.93
N PHE A 146 -15.62 -23.20 -13.76
CA PHE A 146 -16.05 -24.58 -13.45
C PHE A 146 -17.48 -24.77 -12.89
N SER A 147 -18.19 -23.71 -12.49
CA SER A 147 -19.51 -23.89 -11.86
C SER A 147 -20.65 -24.10 -12.88
N ASN A 148 -20.71 -23.29 -13.95
CA ASN A 148 -21.83 -23.34 -14.89
C ASN A 148 -21.81 -24.60 -15.77
N GLU A 149 -20.66 -24.94 -16.36
CA GLU A 149 -20.56 -26.11 -17.25
C GLU A 149 -20.81 -27.42 -16.49
N HIS A 150 -20.24 -27.58 -15.29
CA HIS A 150 -20.50 -28.75 -14.46
C HIS A 150 -21.96 -28.79 -13.98
N CYS A 151 -22.57 -27.66 -13.59
CA CYS A 151 -23.98 -27.64 -13.21
C CYS A 151 -24.89 -27.98 -14.38
N LEU A 152 -24.61 -27.46 -15.58
CA LEU A 152 -25.35 -27.79 -16.80
C LEU A 152 -25.19 -29.27 -17.17
N ARG A 153 -24.00 -29.87 -16.98
CA ARG A 153 -23.79 -31.31 -17.19
C ARG A 153 -24.62 -32.16 -16.25
N VAL A 154 -24.65 -31.82 -14.95
CA VAL A 154 -25.45 -32.55 -13.94
C VAL A 154 -26.95 -32.39 -14.20
N GLU A 155 -27.41 -31.19 -14.53
CA GLU A 155 -28.82 -30.94 -14.82
C GLU A 155 -29.26 -31.63 -16.11
N ASN A 156 -28.41 -31.64 -17.16
CA ASN A 156 -28.69 -32.41 -18.37
C ASN A 156 -28.79 -33.91 -18.11
N ALA A 157 -27.94 -34.46 -17.23
CA ALA A 157 -28.03 -35.87 -16.84
C ALA A 157 -29.37 -36.16 -16.14
N ARG A 158 -29.78 -35.29 -15.21
CA ARG A 158 -31.07 -35.40 -14.52
C ARG A 158 -32.25 -35.32 -15.49
N LEU A 159 -32.24 -34.36 -16.42
CA LEU A 159 -33.30 -34.22 -17.43
C LEU A 159 -33.37 -35.43 -18.36
N ARG A 160 -32.23 -36.03 -18.71
CA ARG A 160 -32.17 -37.26 -19.51
C ARG A 160 -32.82 -38.45 -18.79
N GLU A 161 -32.51 -38.64 -17.51
CA GLU A 161 -33.14 -39.67 -16.68
C GLU A 161 -34.67 -39.46 -16.60
N GLN A 162 -35.13 -38.22 -16.42
CA GLN A 162 -36.57 -37.91 -16.43
C GLN A 162 -37.23 -38.21 -17.78
N ILE A 163 -36.54 -37.94 -18.89
CA ILE A 163 -37.02 -38.28 -20.23
C ILE A 163 -37.11 -39.80 -20.39
N GLU A 164 -36.11 -40.55 -19.92
CA GLU A 164 -36.10 -42.01 -19.99
C GLU A 164 -37.24 -42.62 -19.16
N ASP A 165 -37.47 -42.12 -17.95
CA ASP A 165 -38.57 -42.57 -17.10
C ASP A 165 -39.94 -42.29 -17.74
N LEU A 166 -40.13 -41.08 -18.27
CA LEU A 166 -41.37 -40.72 -18.98
C LEU A 166 -41.54 -41.55 -20.26
N ALA A 167 -40.47 -41.77 -21.01
CA ALA A 167 -40.49 -42.61 -22.21
C ALA A 167 -40.83 -44.07 -21.86
N ALA A 168 -40.31 -44.59 -20.75
CA ALA A 168 -40.65 -45.92 -20.25
C ALA A 168 -42.12 -46.02 -19.83
N ILE A 169 -42.67 -44.97 -19.20
CA ILE A 169 -44.09 -44.88 -18.87
C ILE A 169 -44.93 -44.86 -20.16
N VAL A 170 -44.63 -43.95 -21.10
CA VAL A 170 -45.34 -43.84 -22.38
C VAL A 170 -45.27 -45.15 -23.17
N ALA A 171 -44.12 -45.81 -23.21
CA ALA A 171 -43.96 -47.10 -23.89
C ALA A 171 -44.85 -48.20 -23.31
N LYS A 172 -45.11 -48.19 -21.99
CA LYS A 172 -46.04 -49.11 -21.33
C LYS A 172 -47.50 -48.86 -21.71
N PHE A 173 -47.86 -47.62 -22.04
CA PHE A 173 -49.23 -47.26 -22.43
C PHE A 173 -49.46 -47.26 -23.96
N VAL A 174 -48.42 -47.06 -24.78
CA VAL A 174 -48.55 -46.90 -26.24
C VAL A 174 -48.05 -48.12 -27.05
N GLY A 175 -47.25 -49.03 -26.46
CA GLY A 175 -46.90 -50.29 -27.12
C GLY A 175 -46.00 -50.15 -28.36
N LYS A 176 -44.77 -49.64 -28.17
CA LYS A 176 -43.61 -49.60 -29.13
C LYS A 176 -43.66 -48.54 -30.27
N PRO A 177 -42.48 -48.11 -30.79
CA PRO A 177 -42.14 -46.68 -30.88
C PRO A 177 -42.31 -46.07 -32.28
N LEU A 178 -42.52 -44.75 -32.33
CA LEU A 178 -42.26 -43.94 -33.53
C LEU A 178 -40.74 -43.85 -33.73
N THR A 179 -40.23 -44.63 -34.67
CA THR A 179 -38.87 -44.47 -35.22
C THR A 179 -38.80 -43.12 -35.95
N ASN A 180 -38.02 -42.18 -35.42
CA ASN A 180 -37.50 -41.07 -36.22
C ASN A 180 -35.97 -41.14 -36.16
N ASP A 181 -35.39 -41.68 -37.22
CA ASP A 181 -33.98 -41.56 -37.55
C ASP A 181 -33.65 -40.08 -37.74
N ALA A 182 -32.99 -39.50 -36.74
CA ALA A 182 -32.16 -38.32 -36.94
C ALA A 182 -30.79 -38.67 -36.36
N ALA A 183 -29.93 -39.21 -37.23
CA ALA A 183 -28.51 -39.34 -36.97
C ALA A 183 -27.97 -38.00 -36.45
N ILE A 184 -27.54 -37.97 -35.20
CA ILE A 184 -26.72 -36.89 -34.66
C ILE A 184 -25.30 -37.23 -35.10
N PRO A 185 -24.67 -36.48 -36.02
CA PRO A 185 -23.27 -36.71 -36.33
C PRO A 185 -22.43 -36.34 -35.10
N SER A 186 -21.75 -37.36 -34.55
CA SER A 186 -20.66 -37.18 -33.60
C SER A 186 -19.51 -36.46 -34.30
N SER A 187 -19.50 -35.13 -34.23
CA SER A 187 -18.36 -34.33 -34.68
C SER A 187 -17.34 -34.23 -33.54
N THR A 188 -16.49 -35.24 -33.44
CA THR A 188 -15.19 -35.11 -32.77
C THR A 188 -14.25 -34.37 -33.72
N ALA A 189 -14.26 -33.05 -33.66
CA ALA A 189 -13.23 -32.22 -34.28
C ALA A 189 -13.02 -30.99 -33.40
N SER A 190 -12.06 -31.10 -32.48
CA SER A 190 -11.44 -29.93 -31.85
C SER A 190 -10.61 -29.20 -32.91
N PRO A 191 -10.80 -27.90 -33.16
CA PRO A 191 -9.78 -27.11 -33.82
C PRO A 191 -8.70 -26.79 -32.78
N THR A 192 -7.55 -27.43 -32.90
CA THR A 192 -6.30 -26.96 -32.29
C THR A 192 -5.97 -25.63 -32.97
N VAL A 193 -6.21 -24.52 -32.29
CA VAL A 193 -5.64 -23.22 -32.69
C VAL A 193 -4.29 -23.10 -32.02
N ASP A 194 -3.25 -23.29 -32.82
CA ASP A 194 -1.85 -23.06 -32.46
C ASP A 194 -1.66 -21.62 -31.97
N ILE A 195 -1.44 -21.47 -30.65
CA ILE A 195 -0.96 -20.21 -30.06
C ILE A 195 0.57 -20.20 -30.18
N GLU A 196 1.07 -20.08 -31.41
CA GLU A 196 2.50 -19.83 -31.65
C GLU A 196 2.69 -18.77 -32.74
N ALA A 197 2.04 -17.63 -32.58
CA ALA A 197 2.33 -16.43 -33.36
C ALA A 197 1.98 -15.15 -32.58
N SER A 198 2.50 -15.01 -31.36
CA SER A 198 2.48 -13.73 -30.63
C SER A 198 3.67 -13.60 -29.67
N GLN A 199 4.86 -13.93 -30.15
CA GLN A 199 6.13 -13.54 -29.51
C GLN A 199 7.16 -13.12 -30.56
N LYS A 200 6.84 -12.14 -31.41
CA LYS A 200 7.88 -11.41 -32.16
C LYS A 200 7.48 -10.01 -32.57
N LEU A 201 7.29 -9.13 -31.58
CA LEU A 201 7.44 -7.68 -31.74
C LEU A 201 7.85 -7.07 -30.38
N LYS A 202 9.01 -7.48 -29.89
CA LYS A 202 9.85 -6.67 -28.99
C LYS A 202 11.24 -6.64 -29.58
N GLY A 203 11.59 -5.53 -30.21
CA GLY A 203 12.94 -5.27 -30.67
C GLY A 203 12.97 -4.35 -31.87
N LYS A 204 13.43 -3.12 -31.61
CA LYS A 204 13.91 -2.09 -32.55
C LYS A 204 12.90 -1.01 -32.92
N GLN A 205 12.91 0.08 -32.14
CA GLN A 205 13.34 1.38 -32.65
C GLN A 205 13.67 2.33 -31.48
N LYS A 206 14.97 2.55 -31.31
CA LYS A 206 15.57 3.76 -30.75
C LYS A 206 16.01 4.58 -31.96
N ILE A 207 16.07 5.92 -31.82
CA ILE A 207 16.48 6.95 -32.80
C ILE A 207 15.23 7.38 -33.62
N GLU A 208 14.73 8.62 -33.55
CA GLU A 208 15.37 9.94 -33.72
C GLU A 208 14.44 11.06 -33.20
N GLU A 209 15.02 12.26 -32.99
CA GLU A 209 14.51 13.55 -32.43
C GLU A 209 14.32 13.67 -30.90
#